data_AF-A0A814V429-F1
#
_entry.id   AF-A0A814V429-F1
#
_cell.length_a   1.000
_cell.length_b   1.000
_cell.length_c   1.000
_cell.angle_alpha   90.00
_cell.angle_beta   90.00
_cell.angle_gamma   90.00
#
_symmetry.space_group_name_H-M   'P 1'
#
loop_
_entity.id
_entity.type
_entity.pdbx_description
1 polymer ?
#
loop_
_entity_poly.entity_id
_entity_poly.type
_entity_poly.pdbx_seq_one_letter_code
_entity_poly.pdbx_strand_id
1 'polypeptide(L)'
;MNESITSSSTAEDPKFSLFRAKFIILIFLQIPAILLTVVIFIFFIIHRATLEKLQNQSTLILLIANFIRLLTTMSMPIDFYRRGYVSPSTSIYCTLWTFGEYSLAVIGEYLMASISIQRHAFIFHP
;
A
#
# COMPACT_ATOMS: atom_id res chain seq x y z
N MET A 1 -34.15 -5.37 45.22
CA MET A 1 -35.44 -5.20 44.53
C MET A 1 -35.72 -3.71 44.52
N ASN A 2 -35.38 -2.92 43.50
CA ASN A 2 -35.36 -3.19 42.07
C ASN A 2 -34.03 -2.78 41.42
N GLU A 3 -33.42 -3.74 40.73
CA GLU A 3 -32.63 -3.49 39.53
C GLU A 3 -33.56 -2.94 38.44
N SER A 4 -33.11 -1.93 37.69
CA SER A 4 -33.46 -1.63 36.28
C SER A 4 -33.01 -0.21 35.96
N ILE A 5 -31.69 0.00 35.92
CA ILE A 5 -31.10 1.20 35.31
C ILE A 5 -30.57 0.78 33.93
N THR A 6 -30.88 1.66 32.97
CA THR A 6 -30.28 1.79 31.63
C THR A 6 -30.62 0.74 30.58
N SER A 7 -31.64 1.07 29.80
CA SER A 7 -31.66 0.96 28.35
C SER A 7 -30.25 1.15 27.75
N SER A 8 -29.54 0.05 27.45
CA SER A 8 -28.35 0.07 26.61
C SER A 8 -28.76 0.12 25.13
N SER A 9 -29.34 1.25 24.72
CA SER A 9 -29.47 1.55 23.29
C SER A 9 -28.06 1.81 22.74
N THR A 10 -27.49 0.82 22.07
CA THR A 10 -26.71 0.95 20.82
C THR A 10 -26.07 2.33 20.56
N ALA A 11 -25.21 2.79 21.46
CA ALA A 11 -24.26 3.85 21.15
C ALA A 11 -23.00 3.13 20.66
N GLU A 12 -23.00 2.69 19.39
CA GLU A 12 -21.75 2.28 18.76
C GLU A 12 -20.80 3.47 18.81
N ASP A 13 -19.69 3.33 19.55
CA ASP A 13 -18.68 4.37 19.65
C ASP A 13 -18.25 4.79 18.22
N PRO A 14 -18.36 6.08 17.83
CA PRO A 14 -18.12 6.53 16.47
C PRO A 14 -16.68 6.21 15.98
N LYS A 15 -15.74 6.03 16.92
CA LYS A 15 -14.36 5.62 16.65
C LYS A 15 -14.27 4.18 16.14
N PHE A 16 -15.10 3.26 16.66
CA PHE A 16 -15.09 1.86 16.27
C PHE A 16 -15.58 1.66 14.83
N SER A 17 -16.69 2.32 14.47
CA SER A 17 -17.22 2.32 13.10
C SER A 17 -16.22 2.90 12.09
N LEU A 18 -15.54 4.00 12.45
CA LEU A 18 -14.52 4.63 11.61
C LEU A 18 -13.31 3.73 11.36
N PHE A 19 -12.81 3.01 12.39
CA PHE A 19 -11.71 2.07 12.20
C PHE A 19 -12.09 0.89 11.31
N ARG A 20 -13.32 0.37 11.47
CA ARG A 20 -13.83 -0.73 10.64
C ARG A 20 -14.01 -0.32 9.19
N ALA A 21 -14.54 0.88 8.93
CA ALA A 21 -14.68 1.41 7.58
C ALA A 21 -13.31 1.59 6.90
N LYS A 22 -12.33 2.17 7.59
CA LYS A 22 -10.96 2.32 7.06
C LYS A 22 -10.33 0.96 6.73
N PHE A 23 -10.49 -0.04 7.60
CA PHE A 23 -10.01 -1.39 7.36
C PHE A 23 -10.63 -2.02 6.10
N ILE A 24 -11.95 -1.91 5.93
CA ILE A 24 -12.67 -2.44 4.76
C ILE A 24 -12.20 -1.76 3.47
N ILE A 25 -12.08 -0.43 3.47
CA ILE A 25 -11.60 0.33 2.31
C ILE A 25 -10.17 -0.07 1.94
N LEU A 26 -9.29 -0.21 2.93
CA LEU A 26 -7.91 -0.65 2.71
C LEU A 26 -7.88 -2.03 2.07
N ILE A 27 -8.64 -3.01 2.59
CA ILE A 27 -8.70 -4.36 2.00
C ILE A 27 -9.29 -4.32 0.58
N PHE A 28 -10.35 -3.56 0.36
CA PHE A 28 -11.03 -3.49 -0.94
C PHE A 28 -10.13 -2.91 -2.03
N LEU A 29 -9.31 -1.91 -1.72
CA LEU A 29 -8.35 -1.34 -2.67
C LEU A 29 -7.11 -2.24 -2.84
N GLN A 30 -6.75 -2.98 -1.79
CA GLN A 30 -5.54 -3.79 -1.76
C GLN A 30 -5.65 -5.08 -2.56
N ILE A 31 -6.77 -5.79 -2.45
CA ILE A 31 -7.01 -7.03 -3.20
C ILE A 31 -6.81 -6.85 -4.71
N PRO A 32 -7.45 -5.86 -5.38
CA PRO A 32 -7.26 -5.64 -6.80
C PRO A 32 -5.83 -5.18 -7.13
N ALA A 33 -5.20 -4.39 -6.25
CA ALA A 33 -3.81 -3.99 -6.43
C ALA A 33 -2.89 -5.22 -6.48
N ILE A 34 -2.96 -6.12 -5.49
CA ILE A 34 -2.15 -7.36 -5.46
C ILE A 34 -2.44 -8.24 -6.68
N LEU A 35 -3.71 -8.42 -7.04
CA LEU A 35 -4.10 -9.20 -8.22
C LEU A 35 -3.49 -8.63 -9.50
N LEU A 36 -3.57 -7.32 -9.70
CA LEU A 36 -2.95 -6.65 -10.84
C LEU A 36 -1.43 -6.86 -10.86
N THR A 37 -0.75 -6.70 -9.71
CA THR A 37 0.70 -6.91 -9.64
C THR A 37 1.08 -8.34 -10.03
N VAL A 38 0.35 -9.34 -9.52
CA VAL A 38 0.59 -10.77 -9.83
C VAL A 38 0.34 -11.07 -11.30
N VAL A 39 -0.76 -10.56 -11.88
CA VAL A 39 -1.05 -10.74 -13.32
C VAL A 39 0.06 -10.17 -14.18
N ILE A 40 0.55 -8.97 -13.87
CA ILE A 40 1.65 -8.33 -14.60
C ILE A 40 2.96 -9.12 -14.44
N PHE A 41 3.26 -9.63 -13.23
CA PHE A 41 4.42 -10.49 -13.01
C PHE A 41 4.35 -11.78 -13.84
N ILE A 42 3.20 -12.45 -13.85
CA ILE A 42 2.98 -13.67 -14.64
C ILE A 42 3.17 -13.35 -16.13
N PHE A 43 2.62 -12.25 -16.61
CA PHE A 43 2.79 -11.81 -18.00
C PHE A 43 4.27 -11.63 -18.36
N PHE A 44 5.07 -10.97 -17.51
CA PHE A 44 6.50 -10.81 -17.74
C PHE A 44 7.29 -12.12 -17.69
N ILE A 45 6.91 -13.07 -16.83
CA ILE A 45 7.53 -14.39 -16.76
C ILE A 45 7.24 -15.21 -18.02
N ILE A 46 6.03 -15.13 -18.55
CA ILE A 46 5.64 -15.84 -19.78
C ILE A 46 6.26 -15.16 -21.01
N HIS A 47 6.41 -13.84 -21.01
CA HIS A 47 6.92 -13.07 -22.15
C HIS A 47 8.29 -12.45 -21.85
N ARG A 48 9.27 -13.29 -21.51
CA ARG A 48 10.64 -12.84 -21.19
C ARG A 48 11.32 -12.07 -22.32
N ALA A 49 11.04 -12.40 -23.58
CA ALA A 49 11.57 -11.66 -24.73
C ALA A 49 11.15 -10.17 -24.72
N THR A 50 10.00 -9.87 -24.10
CA THR A 50 9.52 -8.49 -23.93
C THR A 50 10.38 -7.71 -22.92
N LEU A 51 11.12 -8.37 -22.03
CA LEU A 51 12.01 -7.73 -21.04
C LEU A 51 13.33 -7.23 -21.62
N GLU A 52 13.63 -7.51 -22.89
CA GLU A 52 14.83 -6.98 -23.54
C GLU A 52 14.73 -5.47 -23.81
N LYS A 53 13.50 -4.93 -23.86
CA LYS A 53 13.29 -3.49 -23.99
C LYS A 53 13.49 -2.80 -22.65
N LEU A 54 14.35 -1.78 -22.63
CA LEU A 54 14.70 -0.95 -21.45
C LEU A 54 13.46 -0.34 -20.76
N GLN A 55 12.42 -0.04 -21.55
CA GLN A 55 11.15 0.47 -21.06
C GLN A 55 10.36 -0.55 -20.21
N ASN A 56 10.44 -1.83 -20.57
CA ASN A 56 9.78 -2.93 -19.86
C ASN A 56 10.54 -3.29 -18.59
N GLN A 57 11.87 -3.16 -18.59
CA GLN A 57 12.69 -3.28 -17.38
C GLN A 57 12.37 -2.17 -16.37
N SER A 58 12.26 -0.92 -16.82
CA SER A 58 11.89 0.21 -15.95
C SER A 58 10.50 0.02 -15.35
N THR A 59 9.55 -0.52 -16.14
CA THR A 59 8.21 -0.86 -15.65
C THR A 59 8.24 -1.99 -14.61
N LEU A 60 9.10 -2.99 -14.80
CA LEU A 60 9.27 -4.09 -13.84
C LEU A 60 9.89 -3.60 -12.52
N ILE A 61 10.89 -2.70 -12.58
CA ILE A 61 11.47 -2.07 -11.38
C ILE A 61 10.42 -1.26 -10.63
N LEU A 62 9.61 -0.47 -11.35
CA LEU A 62 8.48 0.25 -10.75
C LEU A 62 7.49 -0.71 -10.09
N LEU A 63 7.18 -1.83 -10.72
CA LEU A 63 6.27 -2.84 -10.19
C LEU A 63 6.80 -3.47 -8.89
N ILE A 64 8.09 -3.79 -8.84
CA ILE A 64 8.75 -4.31 -7.63
C ILE A 64 8.72 -3.26 -6.51
N ALA A 65 9.12 -2.03 -6.80
CA ALA A 65 9.13 -0.96 -5.81
C ALA A 65 7.72 -0.69 -5.25
N ASN A 66 6.71 -0.70 -6.12
CA ASN A 66 5.31 -0.53 -5.72
C ASN A 66 4.81 -1.72 -4.89
N PHE A 67 5.20 -2.95 -5.23
CA PHE A 67 4.86 -4.12 -4.43
C PHE A 67 5.45 -4.06 -3.02
N ILE A 68 6.73 -3.68 -2.88
CA ILE A 68 7.39 -3.50 -1.58
C ILE A 68 6.65 -2.44 -0.77
N ARG A 69 6.38 -1.28 -1.36
CA ARG A 69 5.58 -0.21 -0.73
C ARG A 69 4.23 -0.75 -0.25
N LEU A 70 3.52 -1.49 -1.09
CA LEU A 70 2.22 -2.07 -0.77
C LEU A 70 2.26 -3.02 0.44
N LEU A 71 3.35 -3.78 0.60
CA LEU A 71 3.57 -4.67 1.74
C LEU A 71 3.93 -3.89 3.01
N THR A 72 4.77 -2.87 2.91
CA THR A 72 5.17 -2.02 4.03
C THR A 72 3.97 -1.22 4.54
N THR A 73 3.27 -0.48 3.68
CA THR A 73 2.16 0.40 4.09
C THR A 73 1.04 -0.35 4.82
N MET A 74 0.85 -1.64 4.55
CA MET A 74 -0.24 -2.43 5.15
C MET A 74 0.10 -3.07 6.50
N SER A 75 1.37 -3.33 6.79
CA SER A 75 1.72 -4.16 7.95
C SER A 75 1.43 -3.46 9.29
N MET A 76 1.64 -2.14 9.39
CA MET A 76 1.36 -1.39 10.62
C MET A 76 -0.15 -1.12 10.85
N PRO A 77 -0.95 -0.66 9.86
CA PRO A 77 -2.38 -0.49 10.05
C PRO A 77 -3.09 -1.81 10.40
N ILE A 78 -2.69 -2.93 9.79
CA ILE A 78 -3.30 -4.24 10.10
C ILE A 78 -3.09 -4.63 11.56
N ASP A 79 -1.88 -4.48 12.11
CA ASP A 79 -1.65 -4.81 13.53
C ASP A 79 -2.39 -3.83 14.45
N PHE A 80 -2.46 -2.54 14.09
CA PHE A 80 -3.25 -1.55 14.81
C PHE A 80 -4.75 -1.88 14.81
N TYR A 81 -5.35 -2.23 13.67
CA TYR A 81 -6.77 -2.60 13.60
C TYR A 81 -7.07 -3.92 14.33
N ARG A 82 -6.11 -4.85 14.40
CA ARG A 82 -6.28 -6.12 15.11
C ARG A 82 -6.15 -5.99 16.63
N ARG A 83 -5.18 -5.21 17.12
CA ARG A 83 -4.84 -5.13 18.55
C ARG A 83 -5.33 -3.85 19.24
N GLY A 84 -5.70 -2.82 18.49
CA GLY A 84 -6.06 -1.49 19.00
C GLY A 84 -4.85 -0.63 19.40
N TYR A 85 -3.63 -1.16 19.28
CA TYR A 85 -2.37 -0.47 19.55
C TYR A 85 -1.25 -1.02 18.66
N VAL A 86 -0.19 -0.23 18.44
CA VAL A 86 1.00 -0.66 17.68
C VAL A 86 2.04 -1.21 18.65
N SER A 87 2.60 -2.39 18.38
CA SER A 87 3.70 -2.96 19.17
C SER A 87 4.86 -3.37 18.27
N PRO A 88 6.09 -2.86 18.50
CA PRO A 88 6.50 -1.97 19.59
C PRO A 88 6.12 -0.50 19.33
N SER A 89 5.56 0.18 20.33
CA SER A 89 5.22 1.62 20.26
C SER A 89 6.40 2.54 20.61
N THR A 90 7.63 2.15 20.31
CA THR A 90 8.80 2.96 20.63
C THR A 90 8.93 4.14 19.66
N SER A 91 9.37 5.30 20.14
CA SER A 91 9.51 6.52 19.32
C SER A 91 10.44 6.31 18.12
N ILE A 92 11.50 5.52 18.30
CA ILE A 92 12.47 5.20 17.25
C ILE A 92 11.81 4.35 16.16
N TYR A 93 11.04 3.34 16.53
CA TYR A 93 10.34 2.48 15.59
C TYR A 93 9.33 3.26 14.75
N CYS A 94 8.48 4.08 15.38
CA CYS A 94 7.52 4.91 14.64
C CYS A 94 8.21 5.90 13.68
N THR A 95 9.34 6.48 14.08
CA THR A 95 10.08 7.43 13.24
C THR A 95 10.69 6.73 12.03
N LEU A 96 11.36 5.59 12.24
CA LEU A 96 11.94 4.79 11.16
C LEU A 96 10.88 4.27 10.20
N TRP A 97 9.75 3.82 10.74
CA TRP A 97 8.60 3.38 9.97
C TRP A 97 8.07 4.50 9.06
N THR A 98 7.79 5.67 9.65
CA THR A 98 7.27 6.83 8.92
C THR A 98 8.26 7.30 7.86
N PHE A 99 9.56 7.31 8.20
CA PHE A 99 10.62 7.65 7.26
C PHE A 99 10.68 6.65 6.09
N GLY A 100 10.56 5.35 6.37
CA GLY A 100 10.52 4.30 5.35
C GLY A 100 9.32 4.46 4.41
N GLU A 101 8.13 4.65 4.97
CA GLU A 101 6.90 4.91 4.21
C GLU A 101 7.03 6.14 3.30
N TYR A 102 7.55 7.24 3.84
CA TYR A 102 7.79 8.46 3.07
C TYR A 102 8.81 8.24 1.95
N SER A 103 9.93 7.58 2.26
CA SER A 103 10.99 7.30 1.28
C SER A 103 10.47 6.42 0.13
N LEU A 104 9.70 5.38 0.45
CA LEU A 104 9.08 4.51 -0.56
C LEU A 104 8.05 5.25 -1.42
N ALA A 105 7.30 6.19 -0.83
CA ALA A 105 6.39 7.05 -1.59
C ALA A 105 7.15 7.93 -2.59
N VAL A 106 8.21 8.61 -2.13
CA VAL A 106 9.06 9.48 -2.97
C VAL A 106 9.74 8.67 -4.09
N ILE A 107 10.28 7.48 -3.78
CA ILE A 107 10.87 6.60 -4.80
C ILE A 107 9.84 6.21 -5.86
N GLY A 108 8.61 5.89 -5.46
CA GLY A 108 7.52 5.57 -6.39
C GLY A 108 7.18 6.73 -7.31
N GLU A 109 7.04 7.94 -6.77
CA GLU A 109 6.78 9.16 -7.54
C GLU A 109 7.95 9.49 -8.49
N TYR A 110 9.19 9.37 -8.00
CA TYR A 110 10.38 9.58 -8.81
C TYR A 110 10.49 8.57 -9.96
N LEU A 111 10.17 7.29 -9.72
CA LEU A 111 10.13 6.27 -10.76
C LEU A 111 9.05 6.58 -11.80
N MET A 112 7.86 7.02 -11.40
CA MET A 112 6.83 7.46 -12.36
C MET A 112 7.28 8.66 -13.19
N ALA A 113 7.91 9.66 -12.54
CA ALA A 113 8.44 10.84 -13.22
C ALA A 113 9.53 10.45 -14.22
N SER A 114 10.48 9.61 -13.83
CA SER A 114 11.56 9.15 -14.72
C SER A 114 11.04 8.37 -15.92
N ILE A 115 10.05 7.48 -15.74
CA ILE A 115 9.42 6.75 -16.86
C ILE A 115 8.69 7.72 -17.81
N SER A 116 8.05 8.75 -17.27
CA SER A 116 7.41 9.80 -18.07
C SER A 116 8.42 10.56 -18.94
N ILE A 117 9.57 10.94 -18.34
CA ILE A 117 10.67 11.60 -19.06
C ILE A 117 11.27 10.68 -20.11
N GLN A 118 11.52 9.40 -19.80
CA GLN A 118 12.04 8.43 -20.77
C GLN A 118 11.11 8.28 -21.97
N ARG A 119 9.79 8.20 -21.74
CA ARG A 119 8.80 8.15 -22.82
C ARG A 119 8.80 9.42 -23.65
N HIS A 120 8.87 10.58 -22.99
CA HIS A 120 8.94 11.86 -23.68
C HIS A 120 10.19 11.95 -24.56
N ALA A 121 11.37 11.63 -24.01
CA ALA A 121 12.64 11.62 -24.76
C ALA A 121 12.58 10.71 -25.99
N PHE A 122 12.03 9.50 -25.87
CA PHE A 122 11.91 8.54 -26.97
C PHE A 122 11.01 9.02 -28.11
N ILE A 123 10.00 9.86 -27.82
CA ILE A 123 9.14 10.44 -28.85
C ILE A 123 9.89 11.47 -29.69
N PHE A 124 10.78 12.25 -29.08
CA PHE A 124 11.50 13.33 -29.77
C PHE A 124 12.86 12.90 -30.33
N HIS A 125 13.48 11.87 -29.75
CA HIS A 125 14.81 11.38 -30.10
C HIS A 125 14.77 9.83 -30.12
N PRO A 126 14.33 9.22 -31.23
CA PRO A 126 14.15 7.77 -31.36
C PRO A 126 15.46 6.97 -31.44
#